data_AF-A0A6G0L042-F1
#
_entry.id   AF-A0A6G0L042-F1
#
_cell.length_a   1.000
_cell.length_b   1.000
_cell.length_c   1.000
_cell.angle_alpha   90.00
_cell.angle_beta   90.00
_cell.angle_gamma   90.00
#
_symmetry.space_group_name_H-M   'P 1'
#
loop_
_entity.id
_entity.type
_entity.pdbx_description
1 polymer ?
#
loop_
_entity_poly.entity_id
_entity_poly.type
_entity_poly.pdbx_seq_one_letter_code
_entity_poly.pdbx_strand_id
1 'polypeptide(L)'
;MRASLKILLAYQRRKEEEYKAKVEMPGTLRNVGYSEEMNVVLGMTTRWVAATIKTQFDIASDPARADCYAFKDNSATITVQRGEREYLLEKEEYTCDCEFSQTMKLPCRHAMVYRKACGHPIMIPFSAISSR
;
A
#
# COMPACT_ATOMS: atom_id res chain seq x y z
N MET A 1 16.36 20.84 25.13
CA MET A 1 15.59 19.66 24.67
C MET A 1 14.07 19.82 24.76
N ARG A 2 13.48 20.32 25.86
CA ARG A 2 12.01 20.41 26.00
C ARG A 2 11.35 21.45 25.07
N ALA A 3 12.02 22.57 24.79
CA ALA A 3 11.51 23.62 23.90
C ALA A 3 11.53 23.19 22.42
N SER A 4 12.60 22.52 21.98
CA SER A 4 12.72 21.99 20.62
C SER A 4 11.68 20.90 20.33
N LEU A 5 11.38 20.03 21.31
CA LEU A 5 10.31 19.03 21.17
C LEU A 5 8.92 19.69 20.97
N LYS A 6 8.60 20.75 21.72
CA LYS A 6 7.32 21.47 21.58
C LYS A 6 7.16 22.08 20.19
N ILE A 7 8.23 22.65 19.64
CA ILE A 7 8.22 23.23 18.29
C ILE A 7 7.97 22.14 17.24
N LEU A 8 8.61 20.97 17.37
CA LEU A 8 8.40 19.83 16.46
C LEU A 8 6.96 19.32 16.51
N LEU A 9 6.38 19.15 17.71
CA LEU A 9 4.99 18.70 17.86
C LEU A 9 3.99 19.72 17.29
N ALA A 10 4.23 21.02 17.48
CA ALA A 10 3.39 22.07 16.91
C ALA A 10 3.48 22.10 15.38
N TYR A 11 4.68 21.84 14.83
CA TYR A 11 4.88 21.72 13.38
C TYR A 11 4.15 20.49 12.81
N GLN A 12 4.29 19.31 13.44
CA GLN A 12 3.57 18.10 13.05
C GLN A 12 2.06 18.31 13.06
N ARG A 13 1.51 18.89 14.13
CA ARG A 13 0.07 19.19 14.22
C ARG A 13 -0.42 20.07 13.07
N ARG A 14 0.29 21.17 12.76
CA ARG A 14 -0.07 22.03 11.62
C ARG A 14 -0.08 21.27 10.30
N LYS A 15 0.89 20.37 10.09
CA LYS A 15 0.96 19.55 8.87
C LYS A 15 -0.20 18.56 8.77
N GLU A 16 -0.60 17.96 9.89
CA GLU A 16 -1.76 17.08 9.96
C GLU A 16 -3.08 17.85 9.72
N GLU A 17 -3.21 19.06 10.27
CA GLU A 17 -4.38 19.94 10.06
C GLU A 17 -4.47 20.43 8.60
N GLU A 18 -3.35 20.88 8.01
CA GLU A 18 -3.27 21.23 6.58
C GLU A 18 -3.64 20.05 5.68
N TYR A 19 -3.19 18.85 6.03
CA TYR A 19 -3.54 17.63 5.32
C TYR A 19 -5.04 17.32 5.43
N LYS A 20 -5.61 17.33 6.65
CA LYS A 20 -7.05 17.12 6.88
C LYS A 20 -7.88 18.12 6.09
N ALA A 21 -7.55 19.41 6.14
CA ALA A 21 -8.28 20.44 5.42
C ALA A 21 -8.30 20.21 3.89
N LYS A 22 -7.16 19.80 3.31
CA LYS A 22 -7.09 19.45 1.88
C LYS A 22 -7.90 18.21 1.53
N VAL A 23 -7.87 17.21 2.40
CA VAL A 23 -8.53 15.93 2.19
C VAL A 23 -10.04 16.01 2.42
N GLU A 24 -10.48 16.89 3.33
CA GLU A 24 -11.90 17.19 3.62
C GLU A 24 -12.52 18.22 2.67
N MET A 25 -11.76 18.74 1.69
CA MET A 25 -12.32 19.67 0.70
C MET A 25 -13.50 19.03 -0.03
N PRO A 26 -14.68 19.68 -0.04
CA PRO A 26 -15.84 19.20 -0.79
C PRO A 26 -15.46 18.91 -2.24
N GLY A 27 -15.61 17.64 -2.68
CA GLY A 27 -15.24 17.18 -4.02
C GLY A 27 -14.20 16.06 -4.05
N THR A 28 -13.48 15.79 -2.95
CA THR A 28 -12.64 14.60 -2.83
C THR A 28 -13.47 13.33 -2.66
N LEU A 29 -13.21 12.31 -3.50
CA LEU A 29 -13.86 11.01 -3.37
C LEU A 29 -13.30 10.29 -2.15
N ARG A 30 -14.11 10.17 -1.09
CA ARG A 30 -13.79 9.35 0.09
C ARG A 30 -14.83 8.26 0.29
N ASN A 31 -14.39 7.14 0.84
CA ASN A 31 -15.22 6.03 1.24
C ASN A 31 -14.96 5.73 2.72
N VAL A 32 -16.01 5.84 3.54
CA VAL A 32 -15.95 5.62 5.00
C VAL A 32 -15.52 4.18 5.35
N GLY A 33 -15.83 3.21 4.47
CA GLY A 33 -15.42 1.82 4.64
C GLY A 33 -13.98 1.53 4.20
N TYR A 34 -13.24 2.51 3.68
CA TYR A 34 -11.86 2.35 3.25
C TYR A 34 -10.92 2.88 4.34
N SER A 35 -9.77 2.22 4.51
CA SER A 35 -8.66 2.77 5.28
C SER A 35 -8.14 4.06 4.64
N GLU A 36 -7.30 4.82 5.34
CA GLU A 36 -6.70 6.02 4.77
C GLU A 36 -5.86 5.69 3.53
N GLU A 37 -5.05 4.62 3.57
CA GLU A 37 -4.31 4.14 2.39
C GLU A 37 -5.23 3.86 1.20
N MET A 38 -6.37 3.21 1.43
CA MET A 38 -7.33 2.92 0.37
C MET A 38 -8.07 4.16 -0.12
N ASN A 39 -8.28 5.17 0.74
CA ASN A 39 -8.82 6.47 0.34
C ASN A 39 -7.83 7.25 -0.53
N VAL A 40 -6.51 7.11 -0.29
CA VAL A 40 -5.48 7.65 -1.18
C VAL A 40 -5.57 6.98 -2.57
N VAL A 41 -5.71 5.64 -2.62
CA VAL A 41 -5.93 4.94 -3.90
C VAL A 41 -7.18 5.45 -4.62
N LEU A 42 -8.28 5.65 -3.89
CA LEU A 42 -9.52 6.17 -4.44
C LEU A 42 -9.38 7.60 -4.99
N GLY A 43 -8.56 8.44 -4.37
CA GLY A 43 -8.24 9.77 -4.87
C GLY A 43 -7.34 9.78 -6.10
N MET A 44 -6.43 8.80 -6.21
CA MET A 44 -5.47 8.69 -7.31
C MET A 44 -6.01 7.99 -8.57
N THR A 45 -7.02 7.14 -8.42
CA THR A 45 -7.46 6.20 -9.46
C THR A 45 -8.97 6.26 -9.70
N THR A 46 -9.47 5.44 -10.63
CA THR A 46 -10.93 5.28 -10.81
C THR A 46 -11.52 4.41 -9.69
N ARG A 47 -12.82 4.56 -9.43
CA ARG A 47 -13.54 3.73 -8.43
C ARG A 47 -13.35 2.23 -8.66
N TRP A 48 -13.30 1.81 -9.92
CA TRP A 48 -13.09 0.40 -10.28
C TRP A 48 -11.68 -0.06 -9.93
N VAL A 49 -10.64 0.71 -10.28
CA VAL A 49 -9.25 0.37 -9.92
C VAL A 49 -9.09 0.28 -8.39
N ALA A 50 -9.65 1.25 -7.66
CA ALA A 50 -9.63 1.23 -6.20
C ALA A 50 -10.34 0.00 -5.62
N ALA A 51 -11.50 -0.38 -6.16
CA ALA A 51 -12.20 -1.60 -5.76
C ALA A 51 -11.38 -2.87 -6.07
N THR A 52 -10.73 -2.92 -7.23
CA THR A 52 -9.85 -4.03 -7.62
C THR A 52 -8.66 -4.16 -6.68
N ILE A 53 -7.96 -3.06 -6.36
CA ILE A 53 -6.84 -3.05 -5.39
C ILE A 53 -7.32 -3.48 -4.01
N LYS A 54 -8.53 -3.06 -3.60
CA LYS A 54 -9.10 -3.45 -2.31
C LYS A 54 -9.18 -4.96 -2.13
N THR A 55 -9.53 -5.72 -3.17
CA THR A 55 -9.57 -7.19 -3.10
C THR A 55 -8.22 -7.81 -2.71
N GLN A 56 -7.11 -7.21 -3.16
CA GLN A 56 -5.76 -7.66 -2.82
C GLN A 56 -5.32 -7.14 -1.45
N PHE A 57 -5.66 -5.88 -1.16
CA PHE A 57 -5.35 -5.22 0.10
C PHE A 57 -5.99 -5.92 1.29
N ASP A 58 -7.26 -6.33 1.19
CA ASP A 58 -7.96 -7.00 2.28
C ASP A 58 -7.30 -8.36 2.61
N ILE A 59 -6.81 -9.08 1.58
CA ILE A 59 -6.05 -10.34 1.78
C ILE A 59 -4.69 -10.07 2.44
N ALA A 60 -3.98 -9.03 2.01
CA ALA A 60 -2.66 -8.69 2.57
C ALA A 60 -2.74 -8.09 3.99
N SER A 61 -3.86 -7.45 4.31
CA SER A 61 -4.11 -6.85 5.63
C SER A 61 -4.36 -7.91 6.70
N ASP A 62 -5.09 -8.97 6.33
CA ASP A 62 -5.46 -10.08 7.23
C ASP A 62 -4.21 -10.85 7.72
N PRO A 63 -3.86 -10.78 9.02
CA PRO A 63 -2.69 -11.46 9.58
C PRO A 63 -2.71 -12.97 9.32
N ALA A 64 -3.88 -13.62 9.45
CA ALA A 64 -4.00 -15.06 9.27
C ALA A 64 -3.65 -15.49 7.83
N ARG A 65 -3.84 -14.59 6.85
CA ARG A 65 -3.49 -14.84 5.44
C ARG A 65 -2.08 -14.38 5.11
N ALA A 66 -1.64 -13.26 5.71
CA ALA A 66 -0.31 -12.70 5.52
C ALA A 66 0.80 -13.61 6.06
N ASP A 67 0.56 -14.27 7.20
CA ASP A 67 1.55 -15.14 7.86
C ASP A 67 1.78 -16.46 7.10
N CYS A 68 0.95 -16.77 6.11
CA CYS A 68 1.12 -17.92 5.23
C CYS A 68 2.13 -17.70 4.09
N TYR A 69 2.77 -16.53 4.04
CA TYR A 69 3.75 -16.18 3.01
C TYR A 69 5.17 -16.30 3.55
N ALA A 70 6.04 -16.95 2.78
CA ALA A 70 7.48 -17.00 3.02
C ALA A 70 8.22 -16.22 1.93
N PHE A 71 9.36 -15.63 2.30
CA PHE A 71 10.15 -14.76 1.42
C PHE A 71 11.57 -15.27 1.32
N LYS A 72 12.09 -15.37 0.09
CA LYS A 72 13.50 -15.65 -0.19
C LYS A 72 14.07 -14.50 -1.02
N ASP A 73 15.11 -13.86 -0.49
CA ASP A 73 15.77 -12.74 -1.15
C ASP A 73 16.77 -13.24 -2.21
N ASN A 74 16.57 -12.84 -3.47
CA ASN A 74 17.45 -13.11 -4.61
C ASN A 74 18.10 -11.81 -5.13
N SER A 75 18.45 -10.89 -4.24
CA SER A 75 19.04 -9.57 -4.49
C SER A 75 18.11 -8.57 -5.19
N ALA A 76 17.94 -8.65 -6.51
CA ALA A 76 17.07 -7.75 -7.28
C ALA A 76 15.59 -8.15 -7.18
N THR A 77 15.33 -9.42 -6.89
CA THR A 77 13.97 -9.98 -6.80
C THR A 77 13.78 -10.74 -5.50
N ILE A 78 12.53 -10.97 -5.11
CA ILE A 78 12.14 -11.83 -4.01
C ILE A 78 11.27 -12.94 -4.56
N THR A 79 11.57 -14.17 -4.15
CA THR A 79 10.61 -15.27 -4.30
C THR A 79 9.63 -15.20 -3.14
N VAL A 80 8.36 -14.98 -3.47
CA VAL A 80 7.22 -15.00 -2.55
C VAL A 80 6.56 -16.37 -2.66
N GLN A 81 6.66 -17.17 -1.60
CA GLN A 81 6.11 -18.53 -1.55
C GLN A 81 4.83 -18.57 -0.71
N ARG A 82 3.83 -19.27 -1.21
CA ARG A 82 2.60 -19.60 -0.46
C ARG A 82 2.21 -21.05 -0.77
N GLY A 83 2.46 -21.94 0.19
CA GLY A 83 2.33 -23.38 -0.03
C GLY A 83 3.24 -23.83 -1.17
N GLU A 84 2.68 -24.51 -2.16
CA GLU A 84 3.42 -25.00 -3.35
C GLU A 84 3.61 -23.94 -4.44
N ARG A 85 3.01 -22.75 -4.29
CA ARG A 85 3.09 -21.69 -5.31
C ARG A 85 4.20 -20.72 -4.97
N GLU A 86 5.02 -20.42 -5.97
CA GLU A 86 6.08 -19.43 -5.91
C GLU A 86 5.81 -18.33 -6.93
N TYR A 87 6.15 -17.11 -6.55
CA TYR A 87 6.01 -15.91 -7.37
C TYR A 87 7.28 -15.08 -7.28
N LEU A 88 7.71 -14.52 -8.39
CA LEU A 88 8.82 -13.57 -8.43
C LEU A 88 8.28 -12.15 -8.30
N LEU A 89 8.81 -11.40 -7.33
CA LEU A 89 8.52 -9.99 -7.08
C LEU A 89 9.79 -9.17 -7.27
N GLU A 90 9.75 -8.15 -8.13
CA GLU A 90 10.81 -7.16 -8.28
C GLU A 90 10.71 -6.11 -7.16
N LYS A 91 11.85 -5.64 -6.62
CA LYS A 91 11.92 -4.81 -5.42
C LYS A 91 11.63 -3.34 -5.63
N GLU A 92 12.02 -2.78 -6.76
CA GLU A 92 11.96 -1.34 -7.04
C GLU A 92 10.55 -0.92 -7.50
N GLU A 93 10.04 -1.58 -8.53
CA GLU A 93 8.74 -1.34 -9.15
C GLU A 93 7.61 -2.11 -8.47
N TYR A 94 7.93 -3.06 -7.58
CA TYR A 94 6.95 -3.96 -6.94
C TYR A 94 6.12 -4.77 -7.95
N THR A 95 6.72 -5.09 -9.11
CA THR A 95 6.09 -5.88 -10.15
C THR A 95 6.20 -7.37 -9.83
N CYS A 96 5.06 -8.05 -9.88
CA CYS A 96 4.98 -9.49 -9.60
C CYS A 96 4.57 -10.27 -10.85
N ASP A 97 5.07 -11.49 -10.98
CA ASP A 97 4.70 -12.42 -12.05
C ASP A 97 3.34 -13.13 -11.84
N CYS A 98 2.66 -12.88 -10.72
CA CYS A 98 1.33 -13.43 -10.51
C CYS A 98 0.32 -12.89 -11.55
N GLU A 99 -0.67 -13.72 -11.90
CA GLU A 99 -1.69 -13.42 -12.90
C GLU A 99 -2.33 -12.04 -12.71
N PHE A 100 -2.66 -11.66 -11.47
CA PHE A 100 -3.25 -10.36 -11.15
C PHE A 100 -2.34 -9.19 -11.56
N SER A 101 -1.06 -9.25 -11.18
CA SER A 101 -0.10 -8.19 -11.49
C SER A 101 0.18 -8.12 -12.99
N GLN A 102 0.33 -9.27 -13.65
CA GLN A 102 0.59 -9.33 -15.08
C GLN A 102 -0.57 -8.80 -15.93
N THR A 103 -1.81 -9.11 -15.55
CA THR A 103 -3.03 -8.74 -16.27
C THR A 103 -3.48 -7.32 -15.97
N MET A 104 -3.55 -6.95 -14.70
CA MET A 104 -4.10 -5.66 -14.28
C MET A 104 -3.06 -4.56 -14.32
N LYS A 105 -1.76 -4.89 -14.28
CA LYS A 105 -0.66 -3.94 -14.09
C LYS A 105 -0.86 -3.08 -12.83
N LEU A 106 -1.35 -3.73 -11.77
CA LEU A 106 -1.64 -3.12 -10.48
C LEU A 106 -0.90 -3.88 -9.37
N PRO A 107 -0.60 -3.22 -8.24
CA PRO A 107 0.05 -3.89 -7.13
C PRO A 107 -0.81 -5.01 -6.57
N CYS A 108 -0.20 -6.20 -6.52
CA CYS A 108 -0.85 -7.41 -6.01
C CYS A 108 -0.64 -7.58 -4.51
N ARG A 109 -1.36 -8.54 -3.92
CA ARG A 109 -1.19 -8.90 -2.51
C ARG A 109 0.25 -9.32 -2.16
N HIS A 110 1.00 -9.93 -3.08
CA HIS A 110 2.39 -10.36 -2.81
C HIS A 110 3.31 -9.16 -2.54
N ALA A 111 3.18 -8.10 -3.35
CA ALA A 111 3.89 -6.85 -3.13
C ALA A 111 3.52 -6.21 -1.79
N MET A 112 2.23 -6.20 -1.44
CA MET A 112 1.73 -5.61 -0.19
C MET A 112 2.18 -6.38 1.05
N VAL A 113 2.07 -7.71 1.05
CA VAL A 113 2.54 -8.55 2.17
C VAL A 113 4.06 -8.44 2.31
N TYR A 114 4.81 -8.42 1.22
CA TYR A 114 6.26 -8.21 1.27
C TYR A 114 6.60 -6.84 1.90
N ARG A 115 5.95 -5.74 1.48
CA ARG A 115 6.18 -4.42 2.10
C ARG A 115 5.87 -4.41 3.59
N LYS A 116 4.78 -5.07 3.99
CA LYS A 116 4.42 -5.23 5.40
C LYS A 116 5.49 -6.01 6.16
N ALA A 117 6.01 -7.10 5.59
CA ALA A 117 7.08 -7.91 6.18
C ALA A 117 8.41 -7.14 6.30
N CYS A 118 8.70 -6.21 5.38
CA CYS A 118 9.83 -5.29 5.50
C CYS A 118 9.63 -4.17 6.54
N GLY A 119 8.46 -4.10 7.20
CA GLY A 119 8.17 -3.08 8.21
C GLY A 119 7.84 -1.71 7.62
N HIS A 120 7.43 -1.62 6.35
CA HIS A 120 6.98 -0.35 5.80
C HIS A 120 5.68 0.11 6.48
N PRO A 121 5.55 1.41 6.80
CA PRO A 121 4.34 1.95 7.43
C PRO A 121 3.13 1.97 6.49
N ILE A 122 3.38 1.84 5.18
CA ILE A 122 2.36 1.83 4.12
C ILE A 122 2.51 0.54 3.33
N MET A 123 1.41 -0.22 3.22
CA MET A 123 1.40 -1.50 2.53
C MET A 123 1.25 -1.34 1.02
N ILE A 124 0.45 -0.37 0.55
CA ILE A 124 0.21 -0.17 -0.87
C ILE A 124 1.41 0.55 -1.51
N PRO A 125 2.10 -0.04 -2.50
CA PRO A 125 3.13 0.67 -3.25
C PRO A 125 2.48 1.65 -4.24
N PHE A 126 2.19 2.87 -3.79
CA PHE A 126 1.58 3.89 -4.63
C PHE A 126 2.39 4.22 -5.89
N SER A 127 3.72 4.05 -5.85
CA SER A 127 4.60 4.20 -7.02
C SER A 127 4.33 3.20 -8.14
N ALA A 128 3.76 2.04 -7.82
CA ALA A 128 3.40 0.99 -8.78
C ALA A 128 2.02 1.20 -9.41
N ILE A 129 1.33 2.30 -9.07
CA ILE A 129 0.02 2.66 -9.62
C ILE A 129 0.24 3.84 -10.57
N SER A 130 -0.04 3.64 -11.86
CA SER A 130 0.00 4.75 -12.82
C SER A 130 -1.00 5.84 -12.40
N SER A 131 -0.53 7.09 -12.38
CA SER A 131 -1.40 8.23 -12.12
C SER A 131 -2.45 8.37 -13.23
N ARG A 132 -3.64 8.80 -12.85
CA ARG A 132 -4.72 9.16 -13.77
C ARG A 132 -4.38 10.35 -14.66
#